data_AF-A0A4Q0T361-F1
#
_entry.id   AF-A0A4Q0T361-F1
#
_cell.length_a   1.000
_cell.length_b   1.000
_cell.length_c   1.000
_cell.angle_alpha   90.00
_cell.angle_beta   90.00
_cell.angle_gamma   90.00
#
_symmetry.space_group_name_H-M   'P 1'
#
loop_
_entity.id
_entity.type
_entity.pdbx_description
1 polymer ?
#
loop_
_entity_poly.entity_id
_entity_poly.type
_entity_poly.pdbx_seq_one_letter_code
_entity_poly.pdbx_strand_id
1 'polypeptide(L)'
;MRFEWDDEKNASNLRKHGFEFDTALPVFDDPLHVTVPDGIVNGELRWITTGEVNGRYILVVVHTLIEEGEEIVRIIQPGKLQPMREGLMKVIFRREPGTLLSDKQLEQLKALEGRPIDTSDIPELSAEDFKRGVRGKFYRPVKQSVSLRLDADVIAWLKKDGQGYQTRANQMLRERMLKDLGLG
;
A
#
# COMPACT_ATOMS: atom_id res chain seq x y z
N MET A 1 -3.48 -10.26 -1.23
CA MET A 1 -2.10 -9.73 -1.17
C MET A 1 -1.56 -10.11 0.17
N ARG A 2 -0.38 -10.69 0.16
CA ARG A 2 0.31 -11.19 1.34
C ARG A 2 1.57 -10.37 1.55
N PHE A 3 1.86 -10.05 2.79
CA PHE A 3 3.05 -9.30 3.18
C PHE A 3 3.99 -10.19 3.97
N GLU A 4 5.28 -10.06 3.70
CA GLU A 4 6.32 -10.81 4.39
C GLU A 4 7.46 -9.90 4.83
N TRP A 5 7.97 -10.15 6.02
CA TRP A 5 9.20 -9.52 6.51
C TRP A 5 9.92 -10.41 7.51
N ASP A 6 11.14 -10.01 7.81
CA ASP A 6 11.97 -10.58 8.87
C ASP A 6 11.72 -9.80 10.18
N ASP A 7 11.54 -10.51 11.29
CA ASP A 7 11.21 -9.89 12.59
C ASP A 7 12.35 -9.06 13.17
N GLU A 8 13.62 -9.43 12.93
CA GLU A 8 14.76 -8.63 13.36
C GLU A 8 14.78 -7.30 12.60
N LYS A 9 14.44 -7.32 11.30
CA LYS A 9 14.26 -6.12 10.48
C LYS A 9 13.09 -5.28 10.96
N ASN A 10 11.96 -5.89 11.31
CA ASN A 10 10.81 -5.16 11.85
C ASN A 10 11.15 -4.47 13.18
N ALA A 11 11.86 -5.18 14.09
CA ALA A 11 12.33 -4.62 15.34
C ALA A 11 13.34 -3.48 15.13
N SER A 12 14.22 -3.61 14.13
CA SER A 12 15.13 -2.54 13.71
C SER A 12 14.38 -1.35 13.14
N ASN A 13 13.29 -1.58 12.37
CA ASN A 13 12.42 -0.53 11.85
C ASN A 13 11.74 0.24 12.95
N LEU A 14 11.19 -0.46 13.93
CA LEU A 14 10.58 0.15 15.11
C LEU A 14 11.56 1.03 15.87
N ARG A 15 12.82 0.59 16.04
CA ARG A 15 13.85 1.39 16.74
C ARG A 15 14.27 2.64 15.96
N LYS A 16 14.43 2.52 14.64
CA LYS A 16 14.89 3.64 13.78
C LYS A 16 13.79 4.63 13.46
N HIS A 17 12.61 4.14 13.08
CA HIS A 17 11.52 4.92 12.50
C HIS A 17 10.31 5.05 13.44
N GLY A 18 10.28 4.31 14.56
CA GLY A 18 9.25 4.47 15.60
C GLY A 18 7.93 3.72 15.35
N PHE A 19 7.82 2.96 14.26
CA PHE A 19 6.65 2.14 13.97
C PHE A 19 7.04 0.78 13.35
N GLU A 20 6.13 -0.18 13.45
CA GLU A 20 6.28 -1.54 12.89
C GLU A 20 5.81 -1.57 11.42
N PHE A 21 6.30 -2.50 10.61
CA PHE A 21 5.98 -2.56 9.18
C PHE A 21 4.48 -2.66 8.87
N ASP A 22 3.72 -3.33 9.74
CA ASP A 22 2.28 -3.47 9.60
C ASP A 22 1.54 -2.11 9.52
N THR A 23 2.11 -1.08 10.18
CA THR A 23 1.59 0.29 10.24
C THR A 23 1.66 0.98 8.87
N ALA A 24 2.60 0.58 8.01
CA ALA A 24 2.78 1.13 6.68
C ALA A 24 2.05 0.34 5.59
N LEU A 25 1.45 -0.81 5.90
CA LEU A 25 0.70 -1.59 4.91
C LEU A 25 -0.54 -0.90 4.33
N PRO A 26 -1.26 0.00 5.03
CA PRO A 26 -2.38 0.73 4.43
C PRO A 26 -1.99 1.58 3.23
N VAL A 27 -0.69 1.85 3.00
CA VAL A 27 -0.20 2.54 1.79
C VAL A 27 -0.67 1.80 0.51
N PHE A 28 -0.80 0.47 0.56
CA PHE A 28 -1.29 -0.33 -0.57
C PHE A 28 -2.80 -0.27 -0.76
N ASP A 29 -3.55 0.26 0.21
CA ASP A 29 -4.99 0.55 0.08
C ASP A 29 -5.27 1.95 -0.47
N ASP A 30 -4.27 2.84 -0.47
CA ASP A 30 -4.41 4.15 -1.09
C ASP A 30 -4.59 3.96 -2.61
N PRO A 31 -5.74 4.35 -3.21
CA PRO A 31 -5.94 4.25 -4.64
C PRO A 31 -4.95 5.11 -5.45
N LEU A 32 -4.21 6.01 -4.80
CA LEU A 32 -3.35 7.01 -5.41
C LEU A 32 -1.89 6.77 -5.15
N HIS A 33 -1.53 5.72 -4.41
CA HIS A 33 -0.13 5.49 -4.09
C HIS A 33 0.70 5.46 -5.38
N VAL A 34 1.88 6.05 -5.33
CA VAL A 34 2.81 6.08 -6.43
C VAL A 34 3.86 5.03 -6.16
N THR A 35 4.07 4.12 -7.10
CA THR A 35 5.14 3.13 -7.04
C THR A 35 6.18 3.45 -8.09
N VAL A 36 7.44 3.61 -7.66
CA VAL A 36 8.60 3.85 -8.52
C VAL A 36 9.55 2.64 -8.46
N PRO A 37 10.03 2.13 -9.60
CA PRO A 37 11.09 1.13 -9.62
C PRO A 37 12.43 1.77 -9.22
N ASP A 38 13.09 1.18 -8.24
CA ASP A 38 14.29 1.74 -7.61
C ASP A 38 15.57 0.94 -7.96
N GLY A 39 15.47 -0.37 -8.19
CA GLY A 39 16.62 -1.16 -8.65
C GLY A 39 16.39 -2.66 -8.55
N ILE A 40 17.41 -3.47 -8.79
CA ILE A 40 17.31 -4.93 -8.62
C ILE A 40 18.06 -5.33 -7.36
N VAL A 41 17.43 -6.17 -6.53
CA VAL A 41 17.97 -6.67 -5.28
C VAL A 41 17.76 -8.18 -5.22
N ASN A 42 18.85 -8.95 -5.10
CA ASN A 42 18.81 -10.42 -5.12
C ASN A 42 18.07 -11.02 -6.34
N GLY A 43 18.15 -10.35 -7.49
CA GLY A 43 17.45 -10.76 -8.71
C GLY A 43 15.96 -10.35 -8.78
N GLU A 44 15.42 -9.75 -7.72
CA GLU A 44 14.05 -9.23 -7.68
C GLU A 44 14.04 -7.71 -7.90
N LEU A 45 13.02 -7.18 -8.59
CA LEU A 45 12.84 -5.74 -8.76
C LEU A 45 12.38 -5.11 -7.43
N ARG A 46 13.17 -4.16 -6.93
CA ARG A 46 12.87 -3.34 -5.76
C ARG A 46 12.05 -2.13 -6.17
N TRP A 47 11.00 -1.88 -5.41
CA TRP A 47 10.06 -0.80 -5.59
C TRP A 47 10.06 0.10 -4.36
N ILE A 48 9.82 1.38 -4.58
CA ILE A 48 9.48 2.35 -3.56
C ILE A 48 8.02 2.73 -3.79
N THR A 49 7.15 2.49 -2.83
CA THR A 49 5.74 2.87 -2.86
C THR A 49 5.48 3.95 -1.81
N THR A 50 4.96 5.08 -2.26
CA THR A 50 4.57 6.20 -1.41
C THR A 50 3.06 6.39 -1.51
N GLY A 51 2.39 6.56 -0.38
CA GLY A 51 0.96 6.79 -0.36
C GLY A 51 0.45 7.26 0.99
N GLU A 52 -0.81 7.63 0.99
CA GLU A 52 -1.51 8.19 2.14
C GLU A 52 -2.06 7.08 3.05
N VAL A 53 -1.96 7.32 4.36
CA VAL A 53 -2.52 6.47 5.40
C VAL A 53 -3.31 7.31 6.41
N ASN A 54 -4.53 6.84 6.69
CA ASN A 54 -5.43 7.38 7.71
C ASN A 54 -5.80 8.87 7.53
N GLY A 55 -5.93 9.33 6.29
CA GLY A 55 -6.28 10.69 5.88
C GLY A 55 -5.28 11.76 6.28
N ARG A 56 -4.08 11.40 6.76
CA ARG A 56 -3.17 12.32 7.46
C ARG A 56 -1.69 12.08 7.20
N TYR A 57 -1.27 10.83 7.14
CA TYR A 57 0.15 10.49 7.08
C TYR A 57 0.54 10.06 5.68
N ILE A 58 1.66 10.55 5.16
CA ILE A 58 2.28 9.98 3.96
C ILE A 58 3.38 9.05 4.43
N LEU A 59 3.31 7.79 4.02
CA LEU A 59 4.31 6.78 4.34
C LEU A 59 4.99 6.28 3.06
N VAL A 60 6.25 5.90 3.21
CA VAL A 60 7.09 5.33 2.14
C VAL A 60 7.45 3.90 2.52
N VAL A 61 7.23 2.98 1.59
CA VAL A 61 7.49 1.55 1.75
C VAL A 61 8.45 1.10 0.67
N VAL A 62 9.58 0.51 1.07
CA VAL A 62 10.51 -0.15 0.16
C VAL A 62 10.23 -1.64 0.17
N HIS A 63 10.04 -2.24 -1.00
CA HIS A 63 9.63 -3.64 -1.09
C HIS A 63 10.06 -4.35 -2.38
N THR A 64 10.04 -5.68 -2.37
CA THR A 64 10.08 -6.51 -3.59
C THR A 64 8.77 -7.27 -3.75
N LEU A 65 8.47 -7.66 -4.99
CA LEU A 65 7.28 -8.44 -5.34
C LEU A 65 7.67 -9.82 -5.84
N ILE A 66 6.98 -10.84 -5.34
CA ILE A 66 7.06 -12.21 -5.86
C ILE A 66 5.69 -12.64 -6.31
N GLU A 67 5.64 -13.18 -7.52
CA GLU A 67 4.43 -13.72 -8.14
C GLU A 67 4.47 -15.26 -8.08
N GLU A 68 4.20 -15.83 -6.90
CA GLU A 68 4.07 -17.28 -6.69
C GLU A 68 2.59 -17.66 -6.43
N GLY A 69 1.73 -17.50 -7.44
CA GLY A 69 0.29 -17.80 -7.34
C GLY A 69 -0.53 -16.80 -6.50
N GLU A 70 0.08 -16.16 -5.50
CA GLU A 70 -0.40 -14.95 -4.82
C GLU A 70 0.71 -13.88 -4.87
N GLU A 71 0.35 -12.60 -4.99
CA GLU A 71 1.29 -11.49 -4.86
C GLU A 71 1.80 -11.40 -3.42
N ILE A 72 3.10 -11.64 -3.25
CA ILE A 72 3.80 -11.49 -1.98
C ILE A 72 4.65 -10.23 -2.05
N VAL A 73 4.32 -9.24 -1.21
CA VAL A 73 5.09 -8.02 -1.02
C VAL A 73 6.03 -8.22 0.16
N ARG A 74 7.34 -8.27 -0.11
CA ARG A 74 8.36 -8.34 0.94
C ARG A 74 8.75 -6.94 1.38
N ILE A 75 8.40 -6.56 2.59
CA ILE A 75 8.77 -5.24 3.14
C ILE A 75 10.25 -5.29 3.54
N ILE A 76 11.02 -4.34 3.03
CA ILE A 76 12.47 -4.28 3.25
C ILE A 76 12.78 -3.00 4.00
N GLN A 77 13.63 -3.11 5.03
CA GLN A 77 14.30 -1.91 5.53
C GLN A 77 15.25 -1.37 4.47
N PRO A 78 15.29 -0.06 4.29
CA PRO A 78 16.30 0.54 3.44
C PRO A 78 17.70 0.32 4.11
N GLY A 79 18.77 0.01 3.34
CA GLY A 79 20.13 -0.30 3.87
C GLY A 79 20.79 -1.61 3.41
N LYS A 80 21.87 -2.04 4.11
CA LYS A 80 22.71 -3.20 3.74
C LYS A 80 21.91 -4.52 3.85
N LEU A 81 21.59 -5.10 2.69
CA LEU A 81 20.90 -6.38 2.60
C LEU A 81 21.72 -7.51 3.24
N GLN A 82 21.11 -8.17 4.21
CA GLN A 82 21.42 -9.56 4.49
C GLN A 82 20.44 -10.42 3.69
N PRO A 83 20.91 -11.50 3.00
CA PRO A 83 20.01 -12.48 2.42
C PRO A 83 19.04 -12.94 3.51
N MET A 84 17.76 -13.13 3.16
CA MET A 84 16.80 -13.74 4.07
C MET A 84 17.38 -15.11 4.43
N ARG A 85 17.86 -15.29 5.67
CA ARG A 85 18.52 -16.55 6.03
C ARG A 85 17.46 -17.65 6.00
N GLU A 86 17.73 -18.74 5.30
CA GLU A 86 16.92 -19.96 5.43
C GLU A 86 16.91 -20.36 6.92
N GLY A 87 15.71 -20.41 7.52
CA GLY A 87 15.52 -20.77 8.93
C GLY A 87 15.14 -19.64 9.89
N LEU A 88 15.04 -18.39 9.45
CA LEU A 88 14.46 -17.30 10.28
C LEU A 88 12.92 -17.33 10.27
N MET A 89 12.30 -16.91 11.38
CA MET A 89 10.85 -16.73 11.46
C MET A 89 10.41 -15.68 10.43
N LYS A 90 9.64 -16.12 9.44
CA LYS A 90 8.97 -15.25 8.47
C LYS A 90 7.61 -14.88 9.04
N VAL A 91 7.39 -13.61 9.36
CA VAL A 91 6.03 -13.15 9.64
C VAL A 91 5.32 -12.98 8.32
N ILE A 92 4.29 -13.79 8.14
CA ILE A 92 3.36 -13.74 7.02
C ILE A 92 2.13 -12.99 7.50
N PHE A 93 1.89 -11.82 6.94
CA PHE A 93 0.76 -10.99 7.30
C PHE A 93 -0.20 -10.86 6.12
N ARG A 94 -1.47 -11.23 6.34
CA ARG A 94 -2.56 -10.93 5.41
C ARG A 94 -3.35 -9.77 6.01
N ARG A 95 -3.27 -8.61 5.36
CA ARG A 95 -4.07 -7.44 5.73
C ARG A 95 -5.40 -7.48 5.00
N GLU A 96 -6.50 -7.31 5.73
CA GLU A 96 -7.82 -7.05 5.13
C GLU A 96 -7.89 -5.57 4.69
N PRO A 97 -8.07 -5.26 3.40
CA PRO A 97 -8.14 -3.88 2.94
C PRO A 97 -9.32 -3.10 3.55
N GLY A 98 -9.07 -1.84 3.87
CA GLY A 98 -9.97 -1.01 4.66
C GLY A 98 -9.87 -1.20 6.18
N THR A 99 -8.96 -2.05 6.66
CA THR A 99 -8.66 -2.12 8.11
C THR A 99 -8.00 -0.82 8.56
N LEU A 100 -8.64 -0.14 9.51
CA LEU A 100 -8.11 1.07 10.13
C LEU A 100 -6.87 0.75 10.98
N LEU A 101 -5.98 1.73 11.12
CA LEU A 101 -4.89 1.64 12.07
C LEU A 101 -5.45 1.51 13.49
N SER A 102 -4.82 0.67 14.30
CA SER A 102 -5.13 0.58 15.73
C SER A 102 -4.72 1.85 16.47
N ASP A 103 -5.31 2.09 17.65
CA ASP A 103 -4.94 3.22 18.50
C ASP A 103 -3.43 3.24 18.79
N LYS A 104 -2.81 2.08 19.05
CA LYS A 104 -1.36 1.95 19.25
C LYS A 104 -0.57 2.49 18.05
N GLN A 105 -0.96 2.10 16.84
CA GLN A 105 -0.29 2.52 15.61
C GLN A 105 -0.49 4.02 15.36
N LEU A 106 -1.69 4.55 15.62
CA LEU A 106 -1.96 5.98 15.53
C LEU A 106 -1.14 6.78 16.53
N GLU A 107 -1.00 6.31 17.77
CA GLU A 107 -0.15 6.97 18.77
C GLU A 107 1.33 6.92 18.40
N GLN A 108 1.81 5.81 17.81
CA GLN A 108 3.17 5.72 17.26
C GLN A 108 3.39 6.77 16.16
N LEU A 109 2.47 6.90 15.21
CA LEU A 109 2.57 7.89 14.13
C LEU A 109 2.48 9.33 14.65
N LYS A 110 1.56 9.63 15.58
CA LYS A 110 1.45 10.94 16.22
C LYS A 110 2.75 11.33 16.93
N ALA A 111 3.38 10.40 17.63
CA ALA A 111 4.63 10.66 18.36
C ALA A 111 5.82 11.02 17.44
N LEU A 112 5.70 10.76 16.14
CA LEU A 112 6.71 11.06 15.13
C LEU A 112 6.48 12.39 14.41
N GLU A 113 5.33 13.02 14.61
CA GLU A 113 5.03 14.31 13.97
C GLU A 113 6.06 15.38 14.37
N GLY A 114 6.58 16.10 13.37
CA GLY A 114 7.59 17.13 13.56
C GLY A 114 9.00 16.63 13.86
N ARG A 115 9.23 15.31 13.89
CA ARG A 115 10.59 14.75 14.01
C ARG A 115 11.26 14.67 12.65
N PRO A 116 12.59 14.88 12.57
CA PRO A 116 13.34 14.59 11.36
C PRO A 116 13.25 13.08 11.05
N ILE A 117 12.93 12.76 9.79
CA ILE A 117 12.86 11.37 9.32
C ILE A 117 14.26 10.97 8.86
N ASP A 118 14.75 9.85 9.37
CA ASP A 118 15.97 9.23 8.84
C ASP A 118 15.67 8.58 7.48
N THR A 119 16.19 9.19 6.42
CA THR A 119 16.09 8.69 5.04
C THR A 119 17.44 8.20 4.52
N SER A 120 18.50 8.10 5.34
CA SER A 120 19.86 7.76 4.87
C SER A 120 19.93 6.41 4.17
N ASP A 121 19.00 5.55 4.54
CA ASP A 121 18.89 4.20 4.09
C ASP A 121 18.17 4.11 2.71
N ILE A 122 17.31 5.08 2.36
CA ILE A 122 16.46 5.11 1.15
C ILE A 122 17.14 5.96 0.09
N PRO A 123 17.30 5.48 -1.16
CA PRO A 123 17.84 6.31 -2.21
C PRO A 123 16.93 7.50 -2.51
N GLU A 124 17.53 8.67 -2.75
CA GLU A 124 16.78 9.84 -3.19
C GLU A 124 16.22 9.61 -4.59
N LEU A 125 14.90 9.68 -4.72
CA LEU A 125 14.24 9.60 -6.02
C LEU A 125 14.37 10.93 -6.75
N SER A 126 14.93 10.90 -7.96
CA SER A 126 14.99 12.06 -8.84
C SER A 126 13.63 12.33 -9.49
N ALA A 127 13.43 13.56 -10.00
CA ALA A 127 12.24 13.88 -10.78
C ALA A 127 12.07 12.98 -12.03
N GLU A 128 13.18 12.48 -12.60
CA GLU A 128 13.15 11.52 -13.71
C GLU A 128 12.65 10.14 -13.25
N ASP A 129 12.98 9.71 -12.04
CA ASP A 129 12.49 8.45 -11.48
C ASP A 129 10.98 8.49 -11.26
N PHE A 130 10.44 9.64 -10.83
CA PHE A 130 9.00 9.85 -10.71
C PHE A 130 8.26 9.74 -12.05
N LYS A 131 8.90 10.00 -13.20
CA LYS A 131 8.28 9.77 -14.52
C LYS A 131 8.04 8.29 -14.80
N ARG A 132 8.80 7.41 -14.16
CA ARG A 132 8.61 5.95 -14.22
C ARG A 132 7.63 5.45 -13.16
N GLY A 133 7.12 6.36 -12.33
CA GLY A 133 6.14 6.08 -11.28
C GLY A 133 4.80 5.64 -11.87
N VAL A 134 4.24 4.58 -11.31
CA VAL A 134 2.92 4.07 -11.68
C VAL A 134 1.97 4.28 -10.50
N ARG A 135 0.90 5.04 -10.74
CA ARG A 135 -0.17 5.28 -9.76
C ARG A 135 -1.01 4.03 -9.58
N GLY A 136 -1.24 3.63 -8.32
CA GLY A 136 -2.12 2.51 -7.95
C GLY A 136 -1.64 1.14 -8.45
N LYS A 137 -0.35 0.98 -8.77
CA LYS A 137 0.20 -0.26 -9.36
C LYS A 137 -0.16 -1.51 -8.55
N PHE A 138 -0.11 -1.40 -7.23
CA PHE A 138 -0.37 -2.49 -6.29
C PHE A 138 -1.73 -2.34 -5.58
N TYR A 139 -2.58 -1.44 -6.06
CA TYR A 139 -3.88 -1.20 -5.45
C TYR A 139 -4.82 -2.32 -5.86
N ARG A 140 -5.23 -3.15 -4.90
CA ARG A 140 -6.18 -4.25 -5.12
C ARG A 140 -7.49 -3.93 -4.39
N PRO A 141 -8.52 -3.44 -5.10
CA PRO A 141 -9.80 -3.13 -4.49
C PRO A 141 -10.43 -4.36 -3.85
N VAL A 142 -10.78 -4.27 -2.57
CA VAL A 142 -11.61 -5.28 -1.92
C VAL A 142 -13.05 -4.83 -1.90
N LYS A 143 -13.91 -5.69 -2.45
CA LYS A 143 -15.35 -5.46 -2.49
C LYS A 143 -15.91 -5.74 -1.10
N GLN A 144 -16.28 -4.70 -0.38
CA GLN A 144 -17.08 -4.84 0.84
C GLN A 144 -18.55 -4.94 0.45
N SER A 145 -19.23 -6.01 0.89
CA SER A 145 -20.66 -6.17 0.68
C SER A 145 -21.42 -5.29 1.67
N VAL A 146 -22.05 -4.23 1.16
CA VAL A 146 -22.91 -3.34 1.94
C VAL A 146 -24.34 -3.41 1.42
N SER A 147 -25.33 -3.27 2.32
CA SER A 147 -26.73 -3.16 1.92
C SER A 147 -27.01 -1.72 1.46
N LEU A 148 -26.99 -1.49 0.15
CA LEU A 148 -27.35 -0.22 -0.49
C LEU A 148 -28.62 -0.41 -1.33
N ARG A 149 -29.56 0.53 -1.21
CA ARG A 149 -30.74 0.62 -2.10
C ARG A 149 -30.49 1.69 -3.15
N LEU A 150 -30.80 1.39 -4.39
CA LEU A 150 -30.75 2.31 -5.53
C LEU A 150 -32.14 2.41 -6.14
N ASP A 151 -32.45 3.57 -6.72
CA ASP A 151 -33.72 3.78 -7.40
C ASP A 151 -33.90 2.85 -8.61
N ALA A 152 -35.16 2.57 -8.94
CA ALA A 152 -35.51 1.57 -9.96
C ALA A 152 -35.01 1.97 -11.37
N ASP A 153 -35.04 3.25 -11.69
CA ASP A 153 -34.53 3.83 -12.95
C ASP A 153 -33.01 3.74 -13.04
N VAL A 154 -32.28 4.01 -11.95
CA VAL A 154 -30.83 3.84 -11.85
C VAL A 154 -30.44 2.37 -12.05
N ILE A 155 -31.18 1.43 -11.44
CA ILE A 155 -30.96 -0.01 -11.64
C ILE A 155 -31.22 -0.41 -13.10
N ALA A 156 -32.30 0.09 -13.71
CA ALA A 156 -32.62 -0.18 -15.11
C ALA A 156 -31.51 0.34 -16.04
N TRP A 157 -31.03 1.56 -15.81
CA TRP A 157 -29.92 2.16 -16.56
C TRP A 157 -28.63 1.36 -16.41
N LEU A 158 -28.23 1.01 -15.19
CA LEU A 158 -27.01 0.22 -14.94
C LEU A 158 -27.05 -1.15 -15.63
N LYS A 159 -28.23 -1.79 -15.69
CA LYS A 159 -28.44 -3.10 -16.31
C LYS A 159 -28.62 -3.07 -17.82
N LYS A 160 -28.70 -1.89 -18.45
CA LYS A 160 -28.92 -1.73 -19.91
C LYS A 160 -27.95 -2.57 -20.76
N ASP A 161 -26.67 -2.62 -20.36
CA ASP A 161 -25.62 -3.33 -21.09
C ASP A 161 -25.40 -4.78 -20.61
N GLY A 162 -26.39 -5.35 -19.89
CA GLY A 162 -26.35 -6.74 -19.42
C GLY A 162 -25.49 -6.95 -18.16
N GLN A 163 -24.84 -8.12 -18.09
CA GLN A 163 -24.06 -8.54 -16.92
C GLN A 163 -22.96 -7.53 -16.56
N GLY A 164 -22.50 -7.55 -15.30
CA GLY A 164 -21.42 -6.69 -14.82
C GLY A 164 -21.85 -5.28 -14.34
N TYR A 165 -23.17 -5.02 -14.23
CA TYR A 165 -23.67 -3.71 -13.77
C TYR A 165 -23.15 -3.29 -12.39
N GLN A 166 -22.90 -4.24 -11.48
CA GLN A 166 -22.28 -3.96 -10.17
C GLN A 166 -20.85 -3.44 -10.30
N THR A 167 -20.07 -3.99 -11.23
CA THR A 167 -18.71 -3.52 -11.52
C THR A 167 -18.75 -2.11 -12.10
N ARG A 168 -19.65 -1.85 -13.06
CA ARG A 168 -19.86 -0.52 -13.63
C ARG A 168 -20.27 0.50 -12.57
N ALA A 169 -21.23 0.14 -11.70
CA ALA A 169 -21.65 1.00 -10.60
C ALA A 169 -20.48 1.35 -9.67
N ASN A 170 -19.68 0.35 -9.27
CA ASN A 170 -18.52 0.58 -8.42
C ASN A 170 -17.46 1.45 -9.11
N GLN A 171 -17.25 1.29 -10.42
CA GLN A 171 -16.34 2.13 -11.20
C GLN A 171 -16.84 3.58 -11.26
N MET A 172 -18.12 3.82 -11.52
CA MET A 172 -18.70 5.16 -11.54
C MET A 172 -18.59 5.85 -10.18
N LEU A 173 -18.87 5.13 -9.09
CA LEU A 173 -18.70 5.66 -7.73
C LEU A 173 -17.23 5.99 -7.44
N ARG A 174 -16.30 5.15 -7.89
CA ARG A 174 -14.87 5.39 -7.76
C ARG A 174 -14.42 6.62 -8.55
N GLU A 175 -14.81 6.74 -9.81
CA GLU A 175 -14.47 7.89 -10.65
C GLU A 175 -14.98 9.19 -10.00
N ARG A 176 -16.23 9.17 -9.49
CA ARG A 176 -16.80 10.32 -8.78
C ARG A 176 -16.02 10.63 -7.50
N MET A 177 -15.70 9.62 -6.70
CA MET A 177 -14.91 9.76 -5.47
C MET A 177 -13.53 10.39 -5.76
N LEU A 178 -12.83 9.91 -6.80
CA LEU A 178 -11.54 10.46 -7.21
C LEU A 178 -11.66 11.91 -7.67
N LYS A 179 -12.70 12.25 -8.43
CA LYS A 179 -12.96 13.63 -8.87
C LYS A 179 -13.22 14.57 -7.70
N ASP A 180 -14.03 14.16 -6.73
CA ASP A 180 -14.36 14.96 -5.54
C ASP A 180 -13.12 15.21 -4.65
N LEU A 181 -12.18 14.26 -4.65
CA LEU A 181 -10.89 14.38 -3.97
C LEU A 181 -9.85 15.18 -4.78
N GLY A 182 -10.17 15.63 -6.01
CA GLY A 182 -9.26 16.40 -6.88
C GLY A 182 -8.21 15.56 -7.62
N LEU A 183 -8.51 14.30 -7.89
CA LEU A 183 -7.54 13.28 -8.29
C LEU A 183 -7.82 12.63 -9.65
N GLY A 184 -8.93 13.00 -10.29
CA GLY A 184 -9.43 12.43 -11.55
C GLY A 184 -9.44 13.41 -12.70
#